data_AF-A0A940NEE6-F1
#
_entry.id   AF-A0A940NEE6-F1
#
_cell.length_a   1.000
_cell.length_b   1.000
_cell.length_c   1.000
_cell.angle_alpha   90.00
_cell.angle_beta   90.00
_cell.angle_gamma   90.00
#
_symmetry.space_group_name_H-M   'P 1'
#
loop_
_entity.id
_entity.type
_entity.pdbx_description
1 polymer ?
#
loop_
_entity_poly.entity_id
_entity_poly.type
_entity_poly.pdbx_seq_one_letter_code
_entity_poly.pdbx_strand_id
1 'polypeptide(L)'
;MRQIKYFLFFVFSLAFVPSVYAGTNPSTVTVNGVTWTKCADEHGTCSFSGTQNVLYGAWPPNSPSAMYAVNGTYSGSVPCDNSAMADPASGYLKSCYVKSAAPTAAASAKYTPPALVNPVNPITYGARCNGVTDDTAAFQKAVNAGDVLVPAGTCVINGTVNVRVSNRHIQCQGTILKRTTGYNYNMFLIGNGTNAYTNDSIVECNFVGANTVAPQYYDNDTRHWDIPVETKGPVSNFLLAGNSFKQFFGQSMFQTYGSPNGGSGDKIIYNTFASCGYYGPVLVAHTNGYIGHNTVTDCAVGIENDNTSQATGNNVIEYNTINAVYGYGAPLMSSSVMLTGGVAANADYSTNIVRNNTVSGKSNAQGFRGANIPSKTIIGKNWGVRSAQYSNNTCVSGCSVTP
;
A
#
# COMPACT_ATOMS: atom_id res chain seq x y z
N MET A 1 -17.26 -41.43 -72.50
CA MET A 1 -17.69 -40.03 -72.68
C MET A 1 -16.60 -39.14 -72.09
N ARG A 2 -15.55 -38.81 -72.86
CA ARG A 2 -15.36 -37.59 -73.68
C ARG A 2 -15.12 -36.33 -72.82
N GLN A 3 -13.86 -35.90 -72.69
CA GLN A 3 -13.33 -34.61 -73.16
C GLN A 3 -11.99 -34.25 -72.48
N ILE A 4 -10.97 -34.06 -73.33
CA ILE A 4 -9.66 -33.45 -73.08
C ILE A 4 -9.85 -31.93 -72.98
N LYS A 5 -9.20 -31.23 -72.04
CA LYS A 5 -8.87 -29.80 -72.18
C LYS A 5 -7.52 -29.42 -71.54
N TYR A 6 -6.60 -29.06 -72.43
CA TYR A 6 -5.52 -28.06 -72.36
C TYR A 6 -5.10 -27.50 -70.99
N PHE A 7 -3.87 -27.84 -70.60
CA PHE A 7 -3.11 -27.17 -69.54
C PHE A 7 -2.39 -25.96 -70.13
N LEU A 8 -2.90 -24.75 -69.90
CA LEU A 8 -2.23 -23.49 -70.26
C LEU A 8 -1.38 -23.04 -69.08
N PHE A 9 -0.07 -22.99 -69.27
CA PHE A 9 0.92 -22.47 -68.32
C PHE A 9 0.78 -20.94 -68.22
N PHE A 10 0.20 -20.43 -67.14
CA PHE A 10 0.32 -19.03 -66.75
C PHE A 10 1.48 -18.89 -65.76
N VAL A 11 2.62 -18.37 -66.24
CA VAL A 11 3.71 -17.91 -65.37
C VAL A 11 3.26 -16.59 -64.75
N PHE A 12 2.64 -16.66 -63.57
CA PHE A 12 2.46 -15.48 -62.73
C PHE A 12 3.81 -15.20 -62.05
N SER A 13 4.52 -14.20 -62.55
CA SER A 13 5.61 -13.56 -61.81
C SER A 13 4.98 -12.94 -60.55
N LEU A 14 5.11 -13.61 -59.41
CA LEU A 14 4.88 -12.96 -58.12
C LEU A 14 5.97 -11.90 -57.97
N ALA A 15 5.62 -10.66 -58.27
CA ALA A 15 6.27 -9.53 -57.65
C ALA A 15 6.18 -9.75 -56.14
N PHE A 16 7.32 -9.99 -55.50
CA PHE A 16 7.44 -9.98 -54.05
C PHE A 16 7.26 -8.53 -53.61
N VAL A 17 6.01 -8.09 -53.50
CA VAL A 17 5.69 -6.90 -52.72
C VAL A 17 6.05 -7.28 -51.29
N PRO A 18 7.00 -6.60 -50.62
CA PRO A 18 7.14 -6.79 -49.19
C PRO A 18 5.79 -6.41 -48.60
N SER A 19 5.06 -7.40 -48.12
CA SER A 19 3.82 -7.19 -47.37
C SER A 19 4.20 -6.26 -46.23
N VAL A 20 3.86 -4.99 -46.36
CA VAL A 20 3.83 -4.05 -45.24
C VAL A 20 2.84 -4.71 -44.29
N TYR A 21 3.36 -5.41 -43.28
CA TYR A 21 2.51 -6.09 -42.31
C TYR A 21 1.77 -4.98 -41.56
N ALA A 22 0.55 -4.70 -42.01
CA ALA A 22 -0.38 -3.78 -41.39
C ALA A 22 -0.96 -4.42 -40.11
N GLY A 23 -0.08 -4.88 -39.22
CA GLY A 23 -0.45 -5.17 -37.85
C GLY A 23 -0.63 -3.84 -37.14
N THR A 24 -1.85 -3.54 -36.72
CA THR A 24 -2.11 -2.35 -35.91
C THR A 24 -1.40 -2.50 -34.56
N ASN A 25 -0.48 -1.60 -34.26
CA ASN A 25 0.15 -1.49 -32.94
C ASN A 25 -0.93 -1.35 -31.85
N PRO A 26 -0.94 -2.20 -30.81
CA PRO A 26 -1.97 -2.21 -29.78
C PRO A 26 -1.91 -0.94 -28.92
N SER A 27 -3.00 -0.63 -28.23
CA SER A 27 -3.09 0.54 -27.35
C SER A 27 -2.20 0.43 -26.10
N THR A 28 -1.82 -0.78 -25.71
CA THR A 28 -0.94 -1.06 -24.56
C THR A 28 -0.03 -2.26 -24.84
N VAL A 29 1.21 -2.21 -24.36
CA VAL A 29 2.17 -3.33 -24.45
C VAL A 29 2.88 -3.56 -23.12
N THR A 30 3.28 -4.80 -22.83
CA THR A 30 4.10 -5.11 -21.65
C THR A 30 5.48 -5.56 -22.11
N VAL A 31 6.50 -4.78 -21.79
CA VAL A 31 7.92 -5.05 -22.13
C VAL A 31 8.73 -5.07 -20.85
N ASN A 32 9.45 -6.17 -20.60
CA ASN A 32 10.26 -6.38 -19.39
C ASN A 32 9.49 -6.14 -18.08
N GLY A 33 8.22 -6.58 -18.02
CA GLY A 33 7.37 -6.44 -16.82
C GLY A 33 6.80 -5.03 -16.60
N VAL A 34 7.01 -4.09 -17.53
CA VAL A 34 6.46 -2.74 -17.48
C VAL A 34 5.36 -2.59 -18.53
N THR A 35 4.20 -2.08 -18.14
CA THR A 35 3.11 -1.76 -19.07
C THR A 35 3.26 -0.35 -19.61
N TRP A 36 3.21 -0.24 -20.93
CA TRP A 36 3.34 1.00 -21.70
C TRP A 36 2.04 1.28 -22.45
N THR A 37 1.62 2.54 -22.49
CA THR A 37 0.43 3.00 -23.20
C THR A 37 0.85 3.77 -24.44
N LYS A 38 0.24 3.44 -25.58
CA LYS A 38 0.52 4.09 -26.86
C LYS A 38 0.17 5.57 -26.78
N CYS A 39 1.11 6.43 -27.16
CA CYS A 39 0.93 7.89 -27.22
C CYS A 39 0.89 8.43 -28.65
N ALA A 40 1.55 7.76 -29.61
CA ALA A 40 1.56 8.19 -31.00
C ALA A 40 1.85 7.00 -31.94
N ASP A 41 1.30 7.07 -33.16
CA ASP A 41 1.77 6.29 -34.30
C ASP A 41 3.08 6.88 -34.86
N GLU A 42 3.81 6.10 -35.66
CA GLU A 42 5.01 6.57 -36.36
C GLU A 42 4.71 7.84 -37.18
N HIS A 43 5.64 8.81 -37.13
CA HIS A 43 5.51 10.18 -37.66
C HIS A 43 4.55 11.09 -36.87
N GLY A 44 3.91 10.58 -35.82
CA GLY A 44 3.17 11.40 -34.86
C GLY A 44 4.08 12.11 -33.85
N THR A 45 3.49 12.90 -32.96
CA THR A 45 4.19 13.47 -31.81
C THR A 45 3.64 12.83 -30.53
N CYS A 46 4.52 12.25 -29.72
CA CYS A 46 4.19 11.69 -28.42
C CYS A 46 4.33 12.79 -27.36
N SER A 47 3.20 13.31 -26.87
CA SER A 47 3.16 14.36 -25.83
C SER A 47 2.80 13.80 -24.46
N PHE A 48 3.46 14.29 -23.42
CA PHE A 48 3.26 13.84 -22.04
C PHE A 48 3.74 14.86 -21.01
N SER A 49 3.18 14.82 -19.80
CA SER A 49 3.60 15.72 -18.72
C SER A 49 4.90 15.25 -18.07
N GLY A 50 5.76 16.22 -17.73
CA GLY A 50 7.02 15.97 -17.02
C GLY A 50 8.06 15.26 -17.89
N THR A 51 8.96 14.54 -17.23
CA THR A 51 10.06 13.81 -17.85
C THR A 51 9.76 12.31 -17.82
N GLN A 52 9.69 11.66 -18.99
CA GLN A 52 9.32 10.24 -19.11
C GLN A 52 10.23 9.49 -20.08
N ASN A 53 10.35 8.17 -19.86
CA ASN A 53 10.93 7.27 -20.84
C ASN A 53 9.90 6.97 -21.93
N VAL A 54 10.38 6.83 -23.16
CA VAL A 54 9.54 6.48 -24.32
C VAL A 54 9.99 5.15 -24.90
N LEU A 55 9.05 4.24 -25.04
CA LEU A 55 9.23 2.96 -25.72
C LEU A 55 8.85 3.16 -27.19
N TYR A 56 9.71 2.75 -28.11
CA TYR A 56 9.50 2.84 -29.54
C TYR A 56 9.70 1.48 -30.19
N GLY A 57 8.85 1.13 -31.15
CA GLY A 57 8.94 -0.16 -31.84
C GLY A 57 7.62 -0.59 -32.46
N ALA A 58 7.56 -1.84 -32.90
CA ALA A 58 6.39 -2.42 -33.56
C ALA A 58 5.90 -3.69 -32.87
N TRP A 59 4.61 -3.99 -33.01
CA TRP A 59 3.98 -5.23 -32.57
C TRP A 59 3.99 -6.27 -33.70
N PRO A 60 4.95 -7.23 -33.74
CA PRO A 60 4.85 -8.32 -34.69
C PRO A 60 3.84 -9.37 -34.18
N PRO A 61 3.03 -9.99 -35.07
CA PRO A 61 2.02 -10.98 -34.67
C PRO A 61 2.61 -12.21 -33.96
N ASN A 62 3.91 -12.47 -34.16
CA ASN A 62 4.56 -13.72 -33.78
C ASN A 62 5.45 -13.59 -32.53
N SER A 63 5.68 -12.36 -32.02
CA SER A 63 6.59 -12.13 -30.88
C SER A 63 6.34 -10.78 -30.18
N PRO A 64 5.40 -10.70 -29.22
CA PRO A 64 4.83 -9.45 -28.70
C PRO A 64 5.79 -8.52 -27.93
N SER A 65 7.07 -8.87 -27.76
CA SER A 65 8.07 -8.06 -27.04
C SER A 65 9.43 -7.94 -27.75
N ALA A 66 9.62 -8.52 -28.93
CA ALA A 66 10.96 -8.65 -29.53
C ALA A 66 11.44 -7.42 -30.33
N MET A 67 10.57 -6.46 -30.65
CA MET A 67 10.89 -5.34 -31.55
C MET A 67 10.61 -3.97 -30.92
N TYR A 68 10.80 -3.86 -29.60
CA TYR A 68 10.68 -2.60 -28.85
C TYR A 68 11.98 -2.23 -28.15
N ALA A 69 12.34 -0.94 -28.19
CA ALA A 69 13.46 -0.37 -27.46
C ALA A 69 13.00 0.84 -26.63
N VAL A 70 13.51 0.95 -25.41
CA VAL A 70 13.39 2.18 -24.62
C VAL A 70 14.40 3.16 -25.17
N ASN A 71 13.93 4.16 -25.88
CA ASN A 71 14.81 5.15 -26.52
C ASN A 71 14.86 6.41 -25.66
N GLY A 72 15.62 6.35 -24.58
CA GLY A 72 15.95 7.55 -23.78
C GLY A 72 14.79 8.15 -22.98
N THR A 73 15.07 9.33 -22.44
CA THR A 73 14.18 10.10 -21.56
C THR A 73 13.96 11.49 -22.15
N TYR A 74 12.71 11.90 -22.33
CA TYR A 74 12.34 13.21 -22.89
C TYR A 74 11.44 13.97 -21.93
N SER A 75 11.27 15.27 -22.18
CA SER A 75 10.43 16.17 -21.39
C SER A 75 9.39 16.85 -22.27
N GLY A 76 8.12 16.76 -21.88
CA GLY A 76 7.00 17.41 -22.58
C GLY A 76 6.54 16.70 -23.85
N SER A 77 7.44 16.44 -24.80
CA SER A 77 7.11 15.73 -26.04
C SER A 77 8.33 15.17 -26.76
N VAL A 78 8.11 14.17 -27.61
CA VAL A 78 9.11 13.67 -28.56
C VAL A 78 8.45 13.34 -29.92
N PRO A 79 9.11 13.63 -31.06
CA PRO A 79 8.71 13.09 -32.36
C PRO A 79 8.74 11.56 -32.34
N CYS A 80 7.69 10.91 -32.84
CA CYS A 80 7.60 9.45 -32.89
C CYS A 80 8.20 8.90 -34.17
N ASP A 81 9.50 9.07 -34.37
CA ASP A 81 10.18 8.65 -35.59
C ASP A 81 11.69 8.43 -35.37
N ASN A 82 12.35 8.02 -36.45
CA ASN A 82 13.77 7.70 -36.47
C ASN A 82 14.70 8.94 -36.40
N SER A 83 14.15 10.17 -36.41
CA SER A 83 14.94 11.38 -36.17
C SER A 83 15.23 11.60 -34.68
N ALA A 84 14.36 11.09 -33.81
CA ALA A 84 14.47 11.24 -32.36
C ALA A 84 14.96 9.97 -31.65
N MET A 85 14.80 8.79 -32.26
CA MET A 85 14.95 7.47 -31.62
C MET A 85 15.60 6.44 -32.56
N ALA A 86 16.38 5.51 -32.02
CA ALA A 86 16.93 4.41 -32.83
C ALA A 86 15.81 3.42 -33.20
N ASP A 87 15.81 2.93 -34.45
CA ASP A 87 14.77 2.03 -34.98
C ASP A 87 15.06 0.56 -34.61
N PRO A 88 14.30 -0.07 -33.69
CA PRO A 88 14.47 -1.48 -33.33
C PRO A 88 13.72 -2.44 -34.25
N ALA A 89 12.96 -1.92 -35.23
CA ALA A 89 11.94 -2.64 -35.97
C ALA A 89 11.91 -2.23 -37.46
N SER A 90 13.08 -2.23 -38.11
CA SER A 90 13.20 -1.81 -39.51
C SER A 90 12.27 -2.61 -40.44
N GLY A 91 11.53 -1.91 -41.29
CA GLY A 91 10.55 -2.50 -42.21
C GLY A 91 9.13 -2.68 -41.63
N TYR A 92 8.90 -2.36 -40.36
CA TYR A 92 7.58 -2.41 -39.71
C TYR A 92 7.06 -1.02 -39.37
N LEU A 93 5.74 -0.83 -39.37
CA LEU A 93 5.11 0.40 -38.88
C LEU A 93 5.23 0.46 -37.35
N LYS A 94 5.79 1.55 -36.83
CA LYS A 94 6.15 1.69 -35.43
C LYS A 94 5.13 2.53 -34.66
N SER A 95 5.26 2.54 -33.35
CA SER A 95 4.49 3.41 -32.47
C SER A 95 5.31 3.73 -31.23
N CYS A 96 4.98 4.85 -30.62
CA CYS A 96 5.56 5.30 -29.37
C CYS A 96 4.60 5.03 -28.22
N TYR A 97 5.16 4.65 -27.09
CA TYR A 97 4.45 4.37 -25.87
C TYR A 97 5.15 5.07 -24.71
N VAL A 98 4.37 5.64 -23.80
CA VAL A 98 4.87 6.14 -22.51
C VAL A 98 4.58 5.11 -21.44
N LYS A 99 5.34 5.14 -20.35
CA LYS A 99 5.05 4.30 -19.20
C LYS A 99 3.61 4.59 -18.77
N SER A 100 2.80 3.55 -18.58
CA SER A 100 1.46 3.76 -18.05
C SER A 100 1.63 4.40 -16.66
N ALA A 101 1.23 5.65 -16.50
CA ALA A 101 0.74 6.08 -15.19
C ALA A 101 -0.39 5.09 -14.89
N ALA A 102 -0.32 4.41 -13.74
CA ALA A 102 -1.35 3.44 -13.36
C ALA A 102 -2.72 4.07 -13.66
N PRO A 103 -3.57 3.43 -14.48
CA PRO A 103 -4.76 4.07 -14.97
C PRO A 103 -5.62 4.47 -13.77
N THR A 104 -5.91 5.76 -13.63
CA THR A 104 -7.06 6.26 -12.88
C THR A 104 -8.33 5.91 -13.65
N ALA A 105 -8.57 4.61 -13.83
CA ALA A 105 -9.94 4.15 -13.91
C ALA A 105 -10.59 4.54 -12.59
N ALA A 106 -11.76 5.19 -12.64
CA ALA A 106 -12.62 5.27 -11.47
C ALA A 106 -12.99 3.82 -11.10
N ALA A 107 -12.13 3.19 -10.31
CA ALA A 107 -12.53 2.05 -9.50
C ALA A 107 -13.79 2.49 -8.78
N SER A 108 -14.80 1.62 -8.69
CA SER A 108 -15.80 1.75 -7.64
C SER A 108 -15.04 2.07 -6.35
N ALA A 109 -15.17 3.30 -5.86
CA ALA A 109 -14.34 3.76 -4.76
C ALA A 109 -14.62 2.81 -3.59
N LYS A 110 -13.59 2.08 -3.14
CA LYS A 110 -13.73 1.05 -2.10
C LYS A 110 -14.25 1.64 -0.78
N TYR A 111 -14.03 2.93 -0.59
CA TYR A 111 -14.56 3.76 0.47
C TYR A 111 -14.66 5.21 -0.05
N THR A 112 -15.34 6.09 0.69
CA THR A 112 -15.42 7.52 0.39
C THR A 112 -14.59 8.29 1.43
N PRO A 113 -13.53 9.00 1.01
CA PRO A 113 -12.82 9.93 1.89
C PRO A 113 -13.78 10.98 2.49
N PRO A 114 -13.57 11.40 3.76
CA PRO A 114 -14.29 12.55 4.31
C PRO A 114 -14.08 13.79 3.45
N ALA A 115 -15.13 14.60 3.26
CA ALA A 115 -15.01 15.84 2.54
C ALA A 115 -14.14 16.83 3.32
N LEU A 116 -13.13 17.39 2.66
CA LEU A 116 -12.29 18.41 3.25
C LEU A 116 -13.00 19.77 3.27
N VAL A 117 -12.88 20.51 4.37
CA VAL A 117 -13.43 21.86 4.52
C VAL A 117 -12.30 22.87 4.41
N ASN A 118 -12.30 23.65 3.31
CA ASN A 118 -11.29 24.67 3.01
C ASN A 118 -9.84 24.17 3.25
N PRO A 119 -9.43 23.07 2.60
CA PRO A 119 -8.16 22.45 2.92
C PRO A 119 -6.99 23.35 2.59
N VAL A 120 -5.97 23.28 3.43
CA VAL A 120 -4.69 23.95 3.23
C VAL A 120 -3.62 22.97 2.76
N ASN A 121 -2.58 23.51 2.12
CA ASN A 121 -1.47 22.72 1.59
C ASN A 121 -0.22 22.94 2.46
N PRO A 122 0.46 21.90 2.98
CA PRO A 122 1.69 22.07 3.78
C PRO A 122 2.80 22.88 3.10
N ILE A 123 2.85 22.92 1.76
CA ILE A 123 3.81 23.73 1.00
C ILE A 123 3.65 25.23 1.30
N THR A 124 2.41 25.72 1.51
CA THR A 124 2.18 27.13 1.87
C THR A 124 2.66 27.47 3.28
N TYR A 125 2.95 26.45 4.10
CA TYR A 125 3.53 26.58 5.44
C TYR A 125 5.03 26.28 5.48
N GLY A 126 5.66 26.12 4.31
CA GLY A 126 7.10 25.96 4.16
C GLY A 126 7.58 24.52 3.97
N ALA A 127 6.67 23.54 3.79
CA ALA A 127 7.09 22.20 3.40
C ALA A 127 7.73 22.25 2.01
N ARG A 128 8.79 21.46 1.80
CA ARG A 128 9.48 21.33 0.52
C ARG A 128 9.10 20.04 -0.19
N CYS A 129 8.80 18.97 0.54
CA CYS A 129 8.43 17.68 -0.02
C CYS A 129 9.39 17.14 -1.11
N ASN A 130 10.69 17.39 -0.91
CA ASN A 130 11.77 17.02 -1.82
C ASN A 130 12.50 15.72 -1.43
N GLY A 131 11.98 14.99 -0.43
CA GLY A 131 12.55 13.73 0.07
C GLY A 131 13.78 13.87 0.97
N VAL A 132 14.18 15.12 1.29
CA VAL A 132 15.40 15.42 2.05
C VAL A 132 15.14 16.36 3.23
N THR A 133 14.45 17.47 3.01
CA THR A 133 14.18 18.48 4.05
C THR A 133 13.13 17.97 5.01
N ASP A 134 13.37 18.09 6.32
CA ASP A 134 12.38 17.77 7.34
C ASP A 134 11.25 18.80 7.32
N ASP A 135 10.07 18.34 6.89
CA ASP A 135 8.86 19.11 6.68
C ASP A 135 7.93 19.09 7.92
N THR A 136 8.35 18.45 9.02
CA THR A 136 7.52 18.26 10.23
C THR A 136 6.90 19.57 10.73
N ALA A 137 7.69 20.64 10.85
CA ALA A 137 7.20 21.92 11.36
C ALA A 137 6.15 22.56 10.43
N ALA A 138 6.29 22.39 9.12
CA ALA A 138 5.33 22.90 8.16
C ALA A 138 4.02 22.10 8.20
N PHE A 139 4.10 20.77 8.32
CA PHE A 139 2.93 19.91 8.53
C PHE A 139 2.20 20.26 9.83
N GLN A 140 2.92 20.49 10.93
CA GLN A 140 2.29 20.91 12.19
C GLN A 140 1.52 22.22 12.02
N LYS A 141 2.08 23.21 11.31
CA LYS A 141 1.38 24.47 11.05
C LYS A 141 0.13 24.28 10.18
N ALA A 142 0.21 23.45 9.14
CA ALA A 142 -0.93 23.14 8.27
C ALA A 142 -2.05 22.45 9.05
N VAL A 143 -1.72 21.41 9.84
CA VAL A 143 -2.66 20.69 10.70
C VAL A 143 -3.27 21.59 11.76
N ASN A 144 -2.56 22.61 12.27
CA ASN A 144 -3.15 23.59 13.19
C ASN A 144 -4.14 24.52 12.48
N ALA A 145 -3.95 24.80 11.19
CA ALA A 145 -4.71 25.80 10.45
C ALA A 145 -6.04 25.27 9.89
N GLY A 146 -6.04 24.10 9.27
CA GLY A 146 -7.24 23.54 8.64
C GLY A 146 -7.11 22.06 8.29
N ASP A 147 -8.14 21.53 7.65
CA ASP A 147 -8.00 20.27 6.92
C ASP A 147 -6.82 20.37 5.96
N VAL A 148 -6.15 19.25 5.70
CA VAL A 148 -4.88 19.26 4.98
C VAL A 148 -5.03 18.41 3.72
N LEU A 149 -4.88 19.05 2.56
CA LEU A 149 -4.71 18.37 1.29
C LEU A 149 -3.23 18.40 0.92
N VAL A 150 -2.58 17.25 1.00
CA VAL A 150 -1.15 17.11 0.75
C VAL A 150 -0.94 16.78 -0.73
N PRO A 151 -0.21 17.62 -1.50
CA PRO A 151 0.04 17.34 -2.91
C PRO A 151 0.98 16.16 -3.09
N ALA A 152 1.03 15.61 -4.30
CA ALA A 152 2.02 14.61 -4.69
C ALA A 152 3.45 15.11 -4.41
N GLY A 153 4.31 14.22 -3.90
CA GLY A 153 5.67 14.56 -3.49
C GLY A 153 6.19 13.60 -2.44
N THR A 154 7.41 13.82 -1.96
CA THR A 154 7.99 13.06 -0.84
C THR A 154 8.31 13.99 0.32
N CYS A 155 7.46 14.04 1.33
CA CYS A 155 7.65 14.89 2.50
C CYS A 155 8.33 14.10 3.61
N VAL A 156 9.46 14.59 4.12
CA VAL A 156 10.14 13.94 5.24
C VAL A 156 9.52 14.46 6.54
N ILE A 157 8.98 13.58 7.38
CA ILE A 157 8.45 13.93 8.69
C ILE A 157 9.27 13.17 9.73
N ASN A 158 10.29 13.84 10.27
CA ASN A 158 11.18 13.28 11.27
C ASN A 158 10.83 13.65 12.71
N GLY A 159 9.81 14.46 12.97
CA GLY A 159 9.23 14.63 14.30
C GLY A 159 7.81 14.09 14.38
N THR A 160 7.07 14.56 15.39
CA THR A 160 5.66 14.22 15.60
C THR A 160 4.77 15.38 15.18
N VAL A 161 3.82 15.11 14.30
CA VAL A 161 2.72 16.00 13.96
C VAL A 161 1.54 15.68 14.88
N ASN A 162 1.20 16.60 15.75
CA ASN A 162 0.15 16.44 16.74
C ASN A 162 -1.17 16.99 16.22
N VAL A 163 -2.23 16.17 16.28
CA VAL A 163 -3.62 16.57 16.01
C VAL A 163 -4.35 16.65 17.35
N ARG A 164 -4.64 17.87 17.80
CA ARG A 164 -5.24 18.17 19.12
C ARG A 164 -6.57 18.90 18.99
N VAL A 165 -7.33 18.53 17.97
CA VAL A 165 -8.66 19.04 17.65
C VAL A 165 -9.47 17.88 17.07
N SER A 166 -10.79 18.00 17.05
CA SER A 166 -11.70 17.04 16.40
C SER A 166 -12.05 17.51 14.99
N ASN A 167 -12.52 16.57 14.15
CA ASN A 167 -12.91 16.80 12.75
C ASN A 167 -11.75 17.38 11.92
N ARG A 168 -10.54 16.84 12.10
CA ARG A 168 -9.37 17.18 11.31
C ARG A 168 -9.09 16.09 10.29
N HIS A 169 -9.20 16.47 9.02
CA HIS A 169 -8.99 15.55 7.91
C HIS A 169 -7.68 15.84 7.20
N ILE A 170 -6.86 14.81 7.04
CA ILE A 170 -5.62 14.83 6.27
C ILE A 170 -5.79 13.86 5.10
N GLN A 171 -5.67 14.36 3.88
CA GLN A 171 -5.76 13.57 2.65
C GLN A 171 -4.53 13.83 1.79
N CYS A 172 -3.94 12.76 1.25
CA CYS A 172 -2.78 12.84 0.36
C CYS A 172 -3.16 12.55 -1.09
N GLN A 173 -2.45 13.17 -2.04
CA GLN A 173 -2.64 12.97 -3.47
C GLN A 173 -1.44 12.23 -4.07
N GLY A 174 -1.24 10.96 -3.68
CA GLY A 174 -0.05 10.19 -4.08
C GLY A 174 1.23 10.63 -3.36
N THR A 175 1.10 11.31 -2.22
CA THR A 175 2.22 11.75 -1.39
C THR A 175 2.91 10.55 -0.72
N ILE A 176 4.24 10.62 -0.63
CA ILE A 176 5.04 9.78 0.25
C ILE A 176 5.38 10.58 1.51
N LEU A 177 4.90 10.11 2.67
CA LEU A 177 5.30 10.60 3.99
C LEU A 177 6.44 9.71 4.48
N LYS A 178 7.67 10.25 4.45
CA LYS A 178 8.90 9.52 4.71
C LYS A 178 9.44 9.80 6.10
N ARG A 179 9.85 8.75 6.82
CA ARG A 179 10.62 8.81 8.06
C ARG A 179 12.04 8.29 7.76
N THR A 180 13.07 9.01 8.21
CA THR A 180 14.48 8.63 7.95
C THR A 180 15.21 8.11 9.18
N THR A 181 14.51 7.90 10.29
CA THR A 181 15.07 7.46 11.57
C THR A 181 14.05 6.60 12.31
N GLY A 182 14.51 5.63 13.11
CA GLY A 182 13.62 4.84 13.97
C GLY A 182 13.41 5.43 15.37
N TYR A 183 13.98 6.59 15.71
CA TYR A 183 14.11 7.01 17.12
C TYR A 183 13.16 8.14 17.55
N ASN A 184 12.24 8.58 16.68
CA ASN A 184 11.46 9.81 16.89
C ASN A 184 9.97 9.55 17.16
N TYR A 185 9.68 8.49 17.91
CA TYR A 185 8.34 8.13 18.38
C TYR A 185 7.29 8.20 17.25
N ASN A 186 6.12 8.76 17.54
CA ASN A 186 5.02 8.85 16.59
C ASN A 186 5.32 9.82 15.44
N MET A 187 4.87 9.49 14.22
CA MET A 187 4.90 10.43 13.10
C MET A 187 3.66 11.33 13.12
N PHE A 188 2.47 10.74 13.28
CA PHE A 188 1.21 11.44 13.54
C PHE A 188 0.61 10.92 14.85
N LEU A 189 0.34 11.86 15.77
CA LEU A 189 -0.27 11.57 17.06
C LEU A 189 -1.60 12.31 17.17
N ILE A 190 -2.69 11.54 17.15
CA ILE A 190 -4.05 12.05 17.32
C ILE A 190 -4.39 11.93 18.81
N GLY A 191 -4.76 13.06 19.41
CA GLY A 191 -5.05 13.13 20.83
C GLY A 191 -3.83 13.29 21.73
N ASN A 192 -4.07 13.27 23.04
CA ASN A 192 -3.06 13.60 24.06
C ASN A 192 -3.10 12.68 25.30
N GLY A 193 -3.88 11.60 25.25
CA GLY A 193 -4.03 10.66 26.36
C GLY A 193 -5.14 11.01 27.36
N THR A 194 -5.64 12.25 27.37
CA THR A 194 -6.58 12.72 28.42
C THR A 194 -7.88 13.29 27.86
N ASN A 195 -7.78 14.17 26.86
CA ASN A 195 -8.95 14.83 26.28
C ASN A 195 -9.62 13.92 25.25
N ALA A 196 -10.93 14.08 25.09
CA ALA A 196 -11.68 13.39 24.05
C ALA A 196 -11.53 14.10 22.70
N TYR A 197 -11.29 13.32 21.64
CA TYR A 197 -11.22 13.78 20.25
C TYR A 197 -12.07 12.88 19.37
N THR A 198 -12.58 13.39 18.25
CA THR A 198 -13.42 12.58 17.37
C THR A 198 -13.40 12.99 15.90
N ASN A 199 -13.75 12.05 15.03
CA ASN A 199 -13.95 12.25 13.60
C ASN A 199 -12.73 12.78 12.84
N ASP A 200 -11.52 12.56 13.35
CA ASP A 200 -10.30 12.87 12.60
C ASP A 200 -10.05 11.79 11.54
N SER A 201 -9.29 12.10 10.50
CA SER A 201 -8.93 11.10 9.49
C SER A 201 -7.58 11.32 8.85
N ILE A 202 -6.94 10.22 8.47
CA ILE A 202 -5.76 10.21 7.59
C ILE A 202 -6.05 9.24 6.44
N VAL A 203 -6.08 9.75 5.22
CA VAL A 203 -6.47 8.96 4.05
C VAL A 203 -5.54 9.17 2.85
N GLU A 204 -5.40 8.12 2.04
CA GLU A 204 -4.70 8.13 0.74
C GLU A 204 -3.19 8.48 0.80
N CYS A 205 -2.57 8.37 1.97
CA CYS A 205 -1.15 8.66 2.18
C CYS A 205 -0.26 7.41 2.08
N ASN A 206 0.98 7.58 1.61
CA ASN A 206 1.98 6.50 1.55
C ASN A 206 3.09 6.72 2.57
N PHE A 207 3.06 5.97 3.66
CA PHE A 207 4.04 6.04 4.75
C PHE A 207 5.22 5.10 4.50
N VAL A 208 6.44 5.63 4.60
CA VAL A 208 7.67 4.87 4.41
C VAL A 208 8.65 5.17 5.53
N GLY A 209 8.93 4.16 6.35
CA GLY A 209 9.89 4.24 7.45
C GLY A 209 11.33 3.90 7.04
N ALA A 210 12.21 3.91 8.03
CA ALA A 210 13.65 3.71 7.86
C ALA A 210 14.12 2.26 8.08
N ASN A 211 13.20 1.32 8.30
CA ASN A 211 13.51 -0.10 8.49
C ASN A 211 13.84 -0.79 7.15
N THR A 212 14.28 -2.03 7.20
CA THR A 212 14.59 -2.84 6.01
C THR A 212 13.34 -3.54 5.46
N VAL A 213 13.40 -3.96 4.19
CA VAL A 213 12.28 -4.66 3.51
C VAL A 213 12.00 -6.03 4.14
N ALA A 214 13.05 -6.78 4.46
CA ALA A 214 12.95 -7.84 5.45
C ALA A 214 12.95 -7.14 6.82
N PRO A 215 11.80 -7.03 7.49
CA PRO A 215 11.71 -6.16 8.65
C PRO A 215 12.55 -6.71 9.80
N GLN A 216 13.18 -5.79 10.52
CA GLN A 216 13.81 -6.09 11.79
C GLN A 216 12.97 -5.54 12.92
N TYR A 217 12.80 -6.30 13.98
CA TYR A 217 12.32 -5.77 15.25
C TYR A 217 13.27 -6.13 16.38
N TYR A 218 13.36 -5.17 17.29
CA TYR A 218 14.30 -5.16 18.38
C TYR A 218 13.49 -5.15 19.65
N ASP A 219 13.63 -6.22 20.42
CA ASP A 219 12.98 -6.34 21.72
C ASP A 219 13.64 -5.37 22.70
N ASN A 220 12.83 -4.68 23.50
CA ASN A 220 13.28 -3.69 24.50
C ASN A 220 14.18 -2.56 23.93
N ASP A 221 13.83 -2.05 22.74
CA ASP A 221 14.56 -1.01 22.03
C ASP A 221 13.74 0.26 21.88
N THR A 222 14.37 1.43 21.88
CA THR A 222 13.69 2.73 21.75
C THR A 222 12.94 2.90 20.43
N ARG A 223 13.34 2.18 19.37
CA ARG A 223 12.67 2.19 18.06
C ARG A 223 11.30 1.53 18.07
N HIS A 224 10.95 0.82 19.14
CA HIS A 224 9.63 0.26 19.39
C HIS A 224 8.51 1.31 19.31
N TRP A 225 8.84 2.59 19.54
CA TRP A 225 7.89 3.70 19.50
C TRP A 225 7.78 4.40 18.14
N ASP A 226 8.51 3.97 17.10
CA ASP A 226 8.42 4.53 15.74
C ASP A 226 7.11 4.12 15.05
N ILE A 227 6.01 4.73 15.50
CA ILE A 227 4.65 4.44 15.08
C ILE A 227 4.18 5.54 14.12
N PRO A 228 3.89 5.25 12.85
CA PRO A 228 3.47 6.26 11.90
C PRO A 228 2.16 6.94 12.31
N VAL A 229 1.16 6.21 12.80
CA VAL A 229 -0.10 6.79 13.26
C VAL A 229 -0.53 6.16 14.58
N GLU A 230 -0.72 6.98 15.61
CA GLU A 230 -1.31 6.55 16.89
C GLU A 230 -2.50 7.46 17.27
N THR A 231 -3.58 6.85 17.72
CA THR A 231 -4.63 7.56 18.47
C THR A 231 -4.42 7.33 19.96
N LYS A 232 -4.33 8.39 20.76
CA LYS A 232 -3.91 8.32 22.17
C LYS A 232 -4.91 9.00 23.10
N GLY A 233 -5.46 8.22 24.02
CA GLY A 233 -6.55 8.61 24.91
C GLY A 233 -7.92 8.43 24.26
N PRO A 234 -8.98 9.11 24.75
CA PRO A 234 -10.34 8.92 24.25
C PRO A 234 -10.56 9.48 22.83
N VAL A 235 -10.04 8.80 21.80
CA VAL A 235 -10.21 9.19 20.39
C VAL A 235 -11.26 8.29 19.74
N SER A 236 -12.30 8.87 19.16
CA SER A 236 -13.43 8.10 18.63
C SER A 236 -13.78 8.43 17.19
N ASN A 237 -14.21 7.44 16.43
CA ASN A 237 -14.55 7.56 15.01
C ASN A 237 -13.39 8.07 14.15
N PHE A 238 -12.14 7.77 14.52
CA PHE A 238 -10.99 8.05 13.66
C PHE A 238 -11.06 7.17 12.40
N LEU A 239 -10.80 7.75 11.23
CA LEU A 239 -10.75 7.00 9.98
C LEU A 239 -9.33 6.94 9.43
N LEU A 240 -8.81 5.73 9.30
CA LEU A 240 -7.60 5.41 8.56
C LEU A 240 -7.96 4.60 7.31
N ALA A 241 -7.92 5.23 6.13
CA ALA A 241 -8.37 4.56 4.91
C ALA A 241 -7.51 4.79 3.67
N GLY A 242 -7.33 3.74 2.87
CA GLY A 242 -6.63 3.81 1.59
C GLY A 242 -5.16 4.21 1.67
N ASN A 243 -4.53 4.09 2.85
CA ASN A 243 -3.13 4.40 3.04
C ASN A 243 -2.24 3.18 2.72
N SER A 244 -0.96 3.42 2.45
CA SER A 244 0.06 2.38 2.49
C SER A 244 1.07 2.67 3.58
N PHE A 245 1.57 1.63 4.25
CA PHE A 245 2.59 1.71 5.28
C PHE A 245 3.64 0.66 5.03
N LYS A 246 4.91 1.05 5.11
CA LYS A 246 6.01 0.10 5.08
C LYS A 246 7.22 0.51 5.87
N GLN A 247 7.94 -0.49 6.37
CA GLN A 247 9.30 -0.36 6.90
C GLN A 247 9.42 0.59 8.11
N PHE A 248 8.49 0.53 9.05
CA PHE A 248 8.62 1.20 10.35
C PHE A 248 9.20 0.22 11.38
N PHE A 249 9.90 0.75 12.38
CA PHE A 249 10.46 -0.09 13.45
C PHE A 249 9.47 -0.37 14.58
N GLY A 250 8.45 0.46 14.71
CA GLY A 250 7.53 0.42 15.84
C GLY A 250 6.82 -0.92 16.00
N GLN A 251 6.31 -1.13 17.20
CA GLN A 251 5.42 -2.26 17.52
C GLN A 251 4.15 -2.28 16.67
N SER A 252 3.81 -1.18 16.03
CA SER A 252 2.65 -1.05 15.18
C SER A 252 2.88 0.00 14.09
N MET A 253 2.17 -0.15 12.97
CA MET A 253 2.05 0.92 11.98
C MET A 253 0.82 1.81 12.26
N PHE A 254 -0.22 1.21 12.80
CA PHE A 254 -1.34 1.91 13.40
C PHE A 254 -1.69 1.30 14.75
N GLN A 255 -1.92 2.15 15.74
CA GLN A 255 -2.33 1.73 17.06
C GLN A 255 -3.30 2.73 17.70
N THR A 256 -4.37 2.23 18.29
CA THR A 256 -5.09 2.96 19.34
C THR A 256 -4.40 2.71 20.67
N TYR A 257 -4.40 3.67 21.60
CA TYR A 257 -3.86 3.47 22.93
C TYR A 257 -4.60 4.30 23.98
N GLY A 258 -4.80 3.74 25.17
CA GLY A 258 -5.40 4.45 26.30
C GLY A 258 -5.25 3.71 27.62
N SER A 259 -5.41 4.43 28.72
CA SER A 259 -5.40 3.86 30.07
C SER A 259 -6.44 4.60 30.93
N PRO A 260 -7.66 4.04 31.12
CA PRO A 260 -8.19 2.80 30.54
C PRO A 260 -8.79 2.95 29.13
N ASN A 261 -9.03 4.18 28.66
CA ASN A 261 -9.90 4.44 27.51
C ASN A 261 -9.12 4.98 26.31
N GLY A 262 -9.01 4.17 25.24
CA GLY A 262 -8.49 4.54 23.91
C GLY A 262 -9.56 5.07 22.96
N GLY A 263 -10.83 5.05 23.38
CA GLY A 263 -11.98 5.56 22.64
C GLY A 263 -12.84 4.48 21.98
N SER A 264 -13.56 4.86 20.92
CA SER A 264 -14.51 3.97 20.27
C SER A 264 -14.78 4.27 18.79
N GLY A 265 -15.06 3.23 17.99
CA GLY A 265 -15.62 3.42 16.64
C GLY A 265 -14.60 3.70 15.54
N ASP A 266 -13.30 3.71 15.85
CA ASP A 266 -12.24 3.90 14.85
C ASP A 266 -12.30 2.82 13.74
N LYS A 267 -12.08 3.25 12.49
CA LYS A 267 -12.15 2.42 11.29
C LYS A 267 -10.83 2.43 10.54
N ILE A 268 -10.27 1.23 10.35
CA ILE A 268 -9.00 1.00 9.69
C ILE A 268 -9.26 0.12 8.48
N ILE A 269 -9.44 0.75 7.31
CA ILE A 269 -10.00 0.08 6.14
C ILE A 269 -9.22 0.30 4.85
N TYR A 270 -9.13 -0.72 4.01
CA TYR A 270 -8.51 -0.62 2.68
C TYR A 270 -7.07 -0.09 2.69
N ASN A 271 -6.34 -0.28 3.79
CA ASN A 271 -4.93 0.06 3.88
C ASN A 271 -4.05 -1.12 3.46
N THR A 272 -2.82 -0.82 3.08
CA THR A 272 -1.77 -1.82 2.90
C THR A 272 -0.70 -1.63 3.97
N PHE A 273 -0.37 -2.69 4.70
CA PHE A 273 0.72 -2.71 5.68
C PHE A 273 1.74 -3.76 5.22
N ALA A 274 3.02 -3.39 5.15
CA ALA A 274 4.07 -4.29 4.69
C ALA A 274 5.37 -4.10 5.48
N SER A 275 6.10 -5.19 5.75
CA SER A 275 7.40 -5.11 6.42
C SER A 275 7.31 -4.39 7.78
N CYS A 276 6.46 -4.91 8.68
CA CYS A 276 6.28 -4.33 10.01
C CYS A 276 7.30 -4.89 11.01
N GLY A 277 7.65 -4.08 12.01
CA GLY A 277 8.37 -4.58 13.19
C GLY A 277 7.53 -5.60 13.96
N TYR A 278 6.23 -5.37 14.09
CA TYR A 278 5.31 -6.30 14.74
C TYR A 278 3.90 -6.19 14.13
N TYR A 279 3.02 -5.35 14.66
CA TYR A 279 1.68 -5.15 14.12
C TYR A 279 1.68 -4.22 12.90
N GLY A 280 0.76 -4.47 11.98
CA GLY A 280 0.29 -3.48 11.03
C GLY A 280 -0.69 -2.58 11.77
N PRO A 281 -2.00 -2.91 11.77
CA PRO A 281 -2.98 -2.30 12.65
C PRO A 281 -3.24 -3.13 13.92
N VAL A 282 -3.30 -2.45 15.07
CA VAL A 282 -3.70 -3.02 16.35
C VAL A 282 -4.65 -2.08 17.11
N LEU A 283 -5.63 -2.65 17.81
CA LEU A 283 -6.47 -1.92 18.75
C LEU A 283 -6.02 -2.24 20.19
N VAL A 284 -5.55 -1.23 20.92
CA VAL A 284 -5.27 -1.28 22.36
C VAL A 284 -6.25 -0.35 23.07
N ALA A 285 -6.89 -0.85 24.13
CA ALA A 285 -7.82 -0.08 24.97
C ALA A 285 -9.07 0.49 24.24
N HIS A 286 -9.57 -0.20 23.21
CA HIS A 286 -10.59 0.34 22.29
C HIS A 286 -11.87 -0.49 22.24
N THR A 287 -12.99 0.14 21.91
CA THR A 287 -14.31 -0.52 21.79
C THR A 287 -15.01 -0.18 20.48
N ASN A 288 -15.85 -1.08 19.96
CA ASN A 288 -16.60 -0.88 18.71
C ASN A 288 -15.74 -0.49 17.49
N GLY A 289 -14.44 -0.78 17.52
CA GLY A 289 -13.51 -0.50 16.41
C GLY A 289 -13.66 -1.51 15.28
N TYR A 290 -13.17 -1.13 14.09
CA TYR A 290 -13.24 -1.94 12.89
C TYR A 290 -11.91 -1.97 12.15
N ILE A 291 -11.31 -3.16 12.01
CA ILE A 291 -10.17 -3.42 11.12
C ILE A 291 -10.65 -4.33 10.00
N GLY A 292 -10.78 -3.79 8.79
CA GLY A 292 -11.23 -4.64 7.69
C GLY A 292 -10.83 -4.24 6.29
N HIS A 293 -10.83 -5.23 5.40
CA HIS A 293 -10.42 -5.07 3.99
C HIS A 293 -8.98 -4.57 3.80
N ASN A 294 -8.10 -4.80 4.76
CA ASN A 294 -6.68 -4.45 4.64
C ASN A 294 -5.89 -5.60 4.00
N THR A 295 -4.80 -5.23 3.33
CA THR A 295 -3.76 -6.18 2.88
C THR A 295 -2.56 -6.03 3.80
N VAL A 296 -2.11 -7.12 4.40
CA VAL A 296 -1.10 -7.11 5.45
C VAL A 296 -0.03 -8.16 5.14
N THR A 297 1.21 -7.71 4.97
CA THR A 297 2.35 -8.56 4.62
C THR A 297 3.46 -8.42 5.65
N ASP A 298 3.87 -9.51 6.27
CA ASP A 298 4.91 -9.52 7.32
C ASP A 298 4.56 -8.66 8.54
N CYS A 299 3.27 -8.60 8.88
CA CYS A 299 2.78 -7.90 10.07
C CYS A 299 1.70 -8.72 10.78
N ALA A 300 1.56 -8.54 12.09
CA ALA A 300 0.38 -8.99 12.81
C ALA A 300 -0.81 -8.03 12.64
N VAL A 301 -2.00 -8.54 12.91
CA VAL A 301 -3.25 -7.81 12.98
C VAL A 301 -3.97 -8.24 14.25
N GLY A 302 -4.48 -7.29 15.03
CA GLY A 302 -5.34 -7.72 16.12
C GLY A 302 -5.81 -6.69 17.12
N ILE A 303 -6.24 -7.25 18.25
CA ILE A 303 -6.56 -6.54 19.47
C ILE A 303 -5.60 -7.04 20.55
N GLU A 304 -5.02 -6.12 21.30
CA GLU A 304 -4.08 -6.44 22.38
C GLU A 304 -4.24 -5.40 23.48
N ASN A 305 -4.61 -5.81 24.69
CA ASN A 305 -4.53 -4.94 25.86
C ASN A 305 -3.32 -5.33 26.72
N ASP A 306 -2.63 -4.32 27.24
CA ASP A 306 -1.51 -4.46 28.20
C ASP A 306 -1.99 -4.97 29.56
N ASN A 307 -3.24 -4.64 29.94
CA ASN A 307 -3.81 -4.99 31.25
C ASN A 307 -5.35 -5.10 31.20
N THR A 308 -5.93 -5.67 32.27
CA THR A 308 -7.39 -5.88 32.40
C THR A 308 -8.20 -4.59 32.56
N SER A 309 -7.58 -3.46 32.90
CA SER A 309 -8.30 -2.19 33.08
C SER A 309 -8.56 -1.47 31.76
N GLN A 310 -7.79 -1.79 30.72
CA GLN A 310 -7.97 -1.21 29.40
C GLN A 310 -9.27 -1.70 28.76
N ALA A 311 -10.00 -0.79 28.14
CA ALA A 311 -11.28 -1.09 27.52
C ALA A 311 -11.12 -2.07 26.36
N THR A 312 -12.06 -3.00 26.21
CA THR A 312 -12.18 -3.82 25.01
C THR A 312 -13.62 -4.29 24.87
N GLY A 313 -14.07 -4.51 23.63
CA GLY A 313 -15.36 -5.10 23.37
C GLY A 313 -16.01 -4.60 22.08
N ASN A 314 -16.79 -5.49 21.47
CA ASN A 314 -17.50 -5.27 20.20
C ASN A 314 -16.60 -4.81 19.03
N ASN A 315 -15.28 -5.00 19.13
CA ASN A 315 -14.39 -4.73 18.02
C ASN A 315 -14.54 -5.82 16.95
N VAL A 316 -14.40 -5.45 15.69
CA VAL A 316 -14.55 -6.36 14.55
C VAL A 316 -13.29 -6.36 13.70
N ILE A 317 -12.75 -7.55 13.43
CA ILE A 317 -11.66 -7.77 12.48
C ILE A 317 -12.16 -8.68 11.37
N GLU A 318 -12.30 -8.15 10.15
CA GLU A 318 -12.83 -8.94 9.04
C GLU A 318 -12.31 -8.60 7.64
N TYR A 319 -12.36 -9.59 6.74
CA TYR A 319 -11.99 -9.44 5.34
C TYR A 319 -10.56 -8.94 5.10
N ASN A 320 -9.65 -9.17 6.04
CA ASN A 320 -8.23 -8.86 5.85
C ASN A 320 -7.51 -10.03 5.17
N THR A 321 -6.54 -9.71 4.32
CA THR A 321 -5.59 -10.68 3.75
C THR A 321 -4.25 -10.51 4.47
N ILE A 322 -3.80 -11.54 5.18
CA ILE A 322 -2.62 -11.50 6.05
C ILE A 322 -1.64 -12.58 5.59
N ASN A 323 -0.46 -12.20 5.12
CA ASN A 323 0.51 -13.13 4.54
C ASN A 323 1.93 -12.93 5.09
N ALA A 324 2.65 -14.02 5.31
CA ALA A 324 4.10 -13.98 5.53
C ALA A 324 4.87 -14.17 4.21
N VAL A 325 5.82 -13.27 3.96
CA VAL A 325 6.91 -13.39 2.98
C VAL A 325 8.23 -13.59 3.72
N TYR A 326 8.60 -12.64 4.60
CA TYR A 326 9.74 -12.72 5.50
C TYR A 326 9.34 -13.25 6.89
N GLY A 327 8.19 -12.77 7.37
CA GLY A 327 7.48 -13.30 8.52
C GLY A 327 7.85 -12.70 9.88
N TYR A 328 8.00 -11.38 10.03
CA TYR A 328 8.32 -10.72 11.33
C TYR A 328 7.12 -10.09 12.06
N GLY A 329 5.90 -10.50 11.72
CA GLY A 329 4.69 -9.91 12.29
C GLY A 329 4.43 -10.22 13.75
N ALA A 330 5.00 -11.27 14.34
CA ALA A 330 4.85 -11.58 15.77
C ALA A 330 5.98 -12.48 16.31
N PRO A 331 7.25 -12.01 16.25
CA PRO A 331 8.42 -12.84 16.54
C PRO A 331 8.45 -13.36 17.97
N LEU A 332 7.96 -12.58 18.94
CA LEU A 332 7.90 -12.97 20.35
C LEU A 332 6.88 -14.09 20.62
N MET A 333 5.90 -14.25 19.73
CA MET A 333 4.85 -15.27 19.83
C MET A 333 5.15 -16.50 18.95
N SER A 334 6.40 -16.61 18.47
CA SER A 334 6.84 -17.68 17.56
C SER A 334 5.90 -17.86 16.38
N SER A 335 5.44 -16.74 15.80
CA SER A 335 4.50 -16.70 14.68
C SER A 335 5.05 -15.79 13.60
N SER A 336 4.97 -16.22 12.34
CA SER A 336 5.50 -15.40 11.24
C SER A 336 4.66 -14.16 11.00
N VAL A 337 3.35 -14.33 10.87
CA VAL A 337 2.39 -13.26 11.07
C VAL A 337 1.28 -13.79 11.97
N MET A 338 0.54 -12.89 12.60
CA MET A 338 -0.49 -13.26 13.55
C MET A 338 -1.81 -12.55 13.24
N LEU A 339 -2.92 -13.27 13.39
CA LEU A 339 -4.26 -12.72 13.55
C LEU A 339 -4.76 -13.03 14.96
N THR A 340 -5.21 -12.01 15.70
CA THR A 340 -5.77 -12.18 17.05
C THR A 340 -6.93 -11.23 17.33
N GLY A 341 -7.97 -11.72 18.03
CA GLY A 341 -9.06 -10.91 18.57
C GLY A 341 -8.87 -10.50 20.02
N GLY A 342 -7.68 -10.76 20.60
CA GLY A 342 -7.37 -10.53 22.01
C GLY A 342 -6.66 -11.72 22.64
N VAL A 343 -5.39 -11.53 22.99
CA VAL A 343 -4.49 -12.59 23.48
C VAL A 343 -3.60 -12.10 24.63
N ALA A 344 -4.00 -11.07 25.38
CA ALA A 344 -3.14 -10.54 26.43
C ALA A 344 -3.91 -10.20 27.70
N ALA A 345 -3.16 -10.25 28.80
CA ALA A 345 -3.46 -9.65 30.09
C ALA A 345 -4.79 -10.04 30.77
N ASN A 346 -5.24 -11.29 30.61
CA ASN A 346 -6.47 -11.82 31.26
C ASN A 346 -7.75 -10.98 31.03
N ALA A 347 -7.79 -10.15 29.98
CA ALA A 347 -8.96 -9.33 29.67
C ALA A 347 -10.12 -10.17 29.10
N ASP A 348 -11.33 -9.59 29.10
CA ASP A 348 -12.52 -10.22 28.51
C ASP A 348 -12.73 -9.73 27.07
N TYR A 349 -12.29 -10.53 26.10
CA TYR A 349 -12.45 -10.24 24.68
C TYR A 349 -13.69 -10.88 24.07
N SER A 350 -14.59 -11.47 24.87
CA SER A 350 -15.66 -12.36 24.37
C SER A 350 -16.72 -11.71 23.49
N THR A 351 -16.77 -10.38 23.46
CA THR A 351 -17.65 -9.61 22.57
C THR A 351 -16.97 -9.16 21.28
N ASN A 352 -15.65 -9.34 21.15
CA ASN A 352 -14.95 -9.06 19.90
C ASN A 352 -15.22 -10.16 18.87
N ILE A 353 -15.23 -9.77 17.59
CA ILE A 353 -15.54 -10.65 16.47
C ILE A 353 -14.35 -10.68 15.51
N VAL A 354 -13.88 -11.87 15.17
CA VAL A 354 -12.83 -12.09 14.17
C VAL A 354 -13.38 -13.02 13.11
N ARG A 355 -13.61 -12.54 11.89
CA ARG A 355 -14.23 -13.38 10.84
C ARG A 355 -13.81 -13.07 9.43
N ASN A 356 -13.96 -14.04 8.53
CA ASN A 356 -13.75 -13.86 7.09
C ASN A 356 -12.34 -13.33 6.71
N ASN A 357 -11.33 -13.51 7.56
CA ASN A 357 -9.95 -13.15 7.26
C ASN A 357 -9.23 -14.33 6.60
N THR A 358 -8.20 -14.04 5.81
CA THR A 358 -7.31 -15.08 5.26
C THR A 358 -5.91 -14.90 5.83
N VAL A 359 -5.33 -15.98 6.38
CA VAL A 359 -3.97 -16.01 6.93
C VAL A 359 -3.13 -17.05 6.19
N SER A 360 -1.94 -16.67 5.71
CA SER A 360 -1.10 -17.50 4.85
C SER A 360 0.40 -17.34 5.07
N GLY A 361 1.19 -18.29 4.58
CA GLY A 361 2.64 -18.18 4.47
C GLY A 361 3.41 -18.60 5.72
N LYS A 362 4.71 -18.76 5.57
CA LYS A 362 5.68 -19.08 6.64
C LYS A 362 6.82 -18.07 6.59
N SER A 363 7.61 -17.97 7.66
CA SER A 363 8.88 -17.24 7.60
C SER A 363 9.86 -17.92 6.66
N ASN A 364 10.69 -17.14 5.99
CA ASN A 364 11.75 -17.63 5.10
C ASN A 364 13.15 -17.56 5.75
N ALA A 365 13.23 -17.46 7.08
CA ALA A 365 14.42 -17.12 7.89
C ALA A 365 14.99 -15.72 7.67
N GLN A 366 14.88 -15.15 6.48
CA GLN A 366 15.41 -13.82 6.21
C GLN A 366 14.69 -12.81 7.08
N GLY A 367 15.45 -12.21 7.97
CA GLY A 367 14.93 -11.24 8.92
C GLY A 367 14.27 -11.88 10.14
N PHE A 368 13.78 -13.14 10.15
CA PHE A 368 13.07 -13.79 11.27
C PHE A 368 13.94 -14.69 12.18
N ARG A 369 13.45 -15.02 13.38
CA ARG A 369 14.12 -15.94 14.36
C ARG A 369 14.33 -17.39 13.85
N GLY A 370 13.88 -17.72 12.64
CA GLY A 370 14.06 -19.03 12.00
C GLY A 370 13.27 -19.17 10.69
N ALA A 371 13.60 -20.19 9.90
CA ALA A 371 12.86 -20.54 8.68
C ALA A 371 11.64 -21.41 9.00
N ASN A 372 10.65 -21.39 8.12
CA ASN A 372 9.48 -22.27 8.12
C ASN A 372 8.58 -22.16 9.36
N ILE A 373 8.70 -21.07 10.12
CA ILE A 373 7.78 -20.80 11.23
C ILE A 373 6.41 -20.51 10.62
N PRO A 374 5.32 -21.09 11.14
CA PRO A 374 4.01 -20.86 10.57
C PRO A 374 3.45 -19.49 10.96
N SER A 375 2.64 -18.94 10.07
CA SER A 375 1.71 -17.87 10.43
C SER A 375 0.59 -18.42 11.30
N LYS A 376 0.02 -17.62 12.21
CA LYS A 376 -0.96 -18.12 13.16
C LYS A 376 -2.22 -17.28 13.24
N THR A 377 -3.36 -17.96 13.32
CA THR A 377 -4.55 -17.39 13.97
C THR A 377 -4.52 -17.84 15.43
N ILE A 378 -4.38 -16.89 16.35
CA ILE A 378 -4.34 -17.17 17.79
C ILE A 378 -5.70 -16.87 18.38
N ILE A 379 -6.28 -17.88 19.01
CA ILE A 379 -7.57 -17.87 19.69
C ILE A 379 -7.19 -18.00 21.16
N GLY A 380 -7.12 -16.92 21.96
CA GLY A 380 -6.42 -16.90 23.26
C GLY A 380 -6.91 -17.81 24.40
N LYS A 381 -7.61 -18.92 24.15
CA LYS A 381 -8.32 -19.73 25.16
C LYS A 381 -7.41 -20.28 26.27
N ASN A 382 -6.12 -20.48 26.00
CA ASN A 382 -5.18 -21.05 26.96
C ASN A 382 -4.47 -20.03 27.88
N TRP A 383 -4.72 -18.72 27.74
CA TRP A 383 -3.96 -17.68 28.48
C TRP A 383 -4.78 -16.93 29.53
N GLY A 384 -5.81 -17.57 30.09
CA GLY A 384 -6.64 -16.97 31.14
C GLY A 384 -7.56 -15.83 30.67
N VAL A 385 -7.59 -15.52 29.37
CA VAL A 385 -8.51 -14.55 28.77
C VAL A 385 -9.83 -15.20 28.40
N ARG A 386 -10.92 -14.42 28.35
CA ARG A 386 -12.15 -14.86 27.68
C ARG A 386 -12.02 -14.54 26.19
N SER A 387 -11.90 -15.58 25.37
CA SER A 387 -11.56 -15.44 23.95
C SER A 387 -12.64 -14.73 23.14
N ALA A 388 -12.22 -13.99 22.11
CA ALA A 388 -13.08 -13.44 21.06
C ALA A 388 -13.83 -14.53 20.28
N GLN A 389 -14.83 -14.11 19.50
CA GLN A 389 -15.64 -14.98 18.66
C GLN A 389 -15.01 -15.11 17.27
N TYR A 390 -14.57 -16.32 16.91
CA TYR A 390 -13.94 -16.59 15.61
C TYR A 390 -14.89 -17.36 14.69
N SER A 391 -15.07 -16.90 13.45
CA SER A 391 -15.88 -17.61 12.45
C SER A 391 -15.35 -17.40 11.03
N ASN A 392 -15.42 -18.40 10.16
CA ASN A 392 -15.09 -18.27 8.72
C ASN A 392 -13.70 -17.66 8.42
N ASN A 393 -12.72 -17.75 9.32
CA ASN A 393 -11.36 -17.37 9.00
C ASN A 393 -10.68 -18.52 8.25
N THR A 394 -10.01 -18.19 7.16
CA THR A 394 -9.32 -19.16 6.31
C THR A 394 -7.84 -19.15 6.66
N CYS A 395 -7.35 -20.28 7.14
CA CYS A 395 -5.93 -20.54 7.35
C CYS A 395 -5.45 -21.42 6.18
N VAL A 396 -4.65 -20.85 5.27
CA VAL A 396 -4.18 -21.54 4.06
C VAL A 396 -2.74 -22.06 4.25
N SER A 397 -2.09 -22.50 3.16
CA SER A 397 -0.72 -23.05 3.19
C SER A 397 0.24 -22.17 4.01
N GLY A 398 0.90 -22.80 4.98
CA GLY A 398 1.85 -22.13 5.87
C GLY A 398 1.27 -21.56 7.16
N CYS A 399 -0.05 -21.51 7.29
CA CYS A 399 -0.73 -21.07 8.50
C CYS A 399 -1.10 -22.24 9.44
N SER A 400 -1.19 -21.98 10.75
CA SER A 400 -1.84 -22.83 11.74
C SER A 400 -2.82 -22.05 12.63
N VAL A 401 -3.72 -22.76 13.31
CA VAL A 401 -4.61 -22.19 14.33
C VAL A 401 -4.14 -22.64 15.71
N THR A 402 -3.96 -21.70 16.63
CA THR A 402 -3.50 -21.96 18.00
C THR A 402 -4.57 -21.55 19.01
N PRO A 403 -5.04 -22.47 19.88
CA PRO A 403 -5.96 -22.16 20.97
C PRO A 403 -5.30 -21.53 22.20
#